data_AF-A0A419DBD8-F1
#
_entry.id   AF-A0A419DBD8-F1
#
_cell.length_a   1.000
_cell.length_b   1.000
_cell.length_c   1.000
_cell.angle_alpha   90.00
_cell.angle_beta   90.00
_cell.angle_gamma   90.00
#
_symmetry.space_group_name_H-M   'P 1'
#
loop_
_entity.id
_entity.type
_entity.pdbx_description
1 polymer ?
#
loop_
_entity_poly.entity_id
_entity_poly.type
_entity_poly.pdbx_seq_one_letter_code
_entity_poly.pdbx_strand_id
1 'polypeptide(L)'
;MTPRFKIKYGENIGVELFFKAPEVLDNEKTFLSADEASGQTTLSVVSGKNFSANDYVLIGNFGQEDAEILQVSSQTDTTIVLSSGTSFVHSRGTKIQFIPFNQIVPERSTNSGSSYSALSAINIRPDATETYLQRASDSSTDYYRFRFYNATSGNYSQYSDGIIATGYADNSVYAIKKRALTQMGEKVGDVITDDFLNEALWEGRRELDQDPRVLRWSFRVKYDQDIGNAIPGTYSLALPTDLRDKKNNKNILSLRFGRDNYPLDYIDKNTLNQHYRNIAHTTLNGAVNDVDTSITLTSSGDFEESGSVDIAAASVAGTVDSVAYTANNESTNVISGVTGIASGGHSSGTDVWQNVTFGMPTQYTIDGNNEKILFDVPIADDYAGENIWMDYYTELTAYDSDGDNLNEPDYDAFVSWLKWKIKYLKANGKIDSDSDVDYKEWFRRKEAMIAKEMTGQYVQLQPDIL
;
A
#
# COMPACT_ATOMS: atom_id res chain seq x y z
N MET A 1 -13.36 -1.34 -10.20
CA MET A 1 -14.47 -1.75 -9.32
C MET A 1 -13.99 -2.92 -8.49
N THR A 2 -13.76 -2.70 -7.20
CA THR A 2 -13.29 -3.74 -6.28
C THR A 2 -14.50 -4.57 -5.82
N PRO A 3 -14.56 -5.88 -6.09
CA PRO A 3 -15.64 -6.73 -5.62
C PRO A 3 -15.70 -6.77 -4.09
N ARG A 4 -16.91 -6.86 -3.51
CA ARG A 4 -17.11 -6.91 -2.05
C ARG A 4 -17.98 -8.08 -1.64
N PHE A 5 -17.69 -8.65 -0.48
CA PHE A 5 -18.44 -9.77 0.08
C PHE A 5 -18.42 -9.77 1.60
N LYS A 6 -19.32 -10.54 2.20
CA LYS A 6 -19.37 -10.79 3.63
C LYS A 6 -19.13 -12.27 3.89
N ILE A 7 -18.50 -12.55 5.02
CA ILE A 7 -18.29 -13.91 5.50
C ILE A 7 -18.98 -14.07 6.85
N LYS A 8 -19.57 -15.24 7.08
CA LYS A 8 -19.95 -15.71 8.41
C LYS A 8 -19.33 -17.08 8.65
N TYR A 9 -19.00 -17.36 9.90
CA TYR A 9 -18.56 -18.67 10.33
C TYR A 9 -19.42 -19.15 11.50
N GLY A 10 -19.81 -20.43 11.46
CA GLY A 10 -20.46 -21.11 12.57
C GLY A 10 -19.94 -22.54 12.69
N GLU A 11 -19.65 -22.98 13.92
CA GLU A 11 -19.04 -24.29 14.21
C GLU A 11 -19.79 -25.48 13.59
N ASN A 12 -21.13 -25.37 13.44
CA ASN A 12 -21.98 -26.41 12.85
C ASN A 12 -22.42 -26.11 11.40
N ILE A 13 -22.08 -24.93 10.86
CA ILE A 13 -22.55 -24.44 9.54
C ILE A 13 -21.36 -24.33 8.55
N GLY A 14 -20.14 -24.23 9.07
CA GLY A 14 -18.92 -23.95 8.31
C GLY A 14 -18.83 -22.47 7.92
N VAL A 15 -18.24 -22.20 6.76
CA VAL A 15 -18.08 -20.85 6.22
C VAL A 15 -19.21 -20.52 5.25
N GLU A 16 -19.86 -19.38 5.43
CA GLU A 16 -20.86 -18.83 4.52
C GLU A 16 -20.32 -17.57 3.85
N LEU A 17 -20.34 -17.55 2.51
CA LEU A 17 -19.87 -16.43 1.70
C LEU A 17 -21.07 -15.77 1.02
N PHE A 18 -21.19 -14.44 1.18
CA PHE A 18 -22.24 -13.61 0.60
C PHE A 18 -21.61 -12.57 -0.33
N PHE A 19 -21.62 -12.83 -1.63
CA PHE A 19 -21.03 -11.96 -2.65
C PHE A 19 -22.00 -10.87 -3.07
N LYS A 20 -21.59 -9.60 -3.00
CA LYS A 20 -22.41 -8.51 -3.53
C LYS A 20 -22.42 -8.57 -5.06
N ALA A 21 -23.58 -8.32 -5.66
CA ALA A 21 -23.69 -8.19 -7.11
C ALA A 21 -22.78 -7.05 -7.64
N PRO A 22 -22.31 -7.12 -8.90
CA PRO A 22 -21.58 -6.03 -9.52
C PRO A 22 -22.44 -4.76 -9.54
N GLU A 23 -21.81 -3.61 -9.36
CA GLU A 23 -22.50 -2.33 -9.52
C GLU A 23 -22.76 -2.07 -11.01
N VAL A 24 -24.01 -1.73 -11.32
CA VAL A 24 -24.48 -1.61 -12.71
C VAL A 24 -25.15 -0.27 -12.99
N LEU A 25 -25.19 0.66 -12.04
CA LEU A 25 -25.97 1.90 -12.14
C LEU A 25 -25.63 2.74 -13.39
N ASP A 26 -24.34 2.81 -13.72
CA ASP A 26 -23.81 3.61 -14.82
C ASP A 26 -23.69 2.83 -16.14
N ASN A 27 -24.08 1.55 -16.17
CA ASN A 27 -24.03 0.74 -17.38
C ASN A 27 -25.16 1.09 -18.36
N GLU A 28 -24.88 0.86 -19.64
CA GLU A 28 -25.84 0.96 -20.74
C GLU A 28 -27.15 0.24 -20.41
N LYS A 29 -28.28 0.92 -20.64
CA LYS A 29 -29.61 0.43 -20.28
C LYS A 29 -30.68 0.86 -21.28
N THR A 30 -31.69 0.03 -21.40
CA THR A 30 -32.89 0.25 -22.20
C THR A 30 -34.11 -0.28 -21.44
N PHE A 31 -35.29 -0.21 -22.06
CA PHE A 31 -36.54 -0.69 -21.46
C PHE A 31 -37.32 -1.51 -22.48
N LEU A 32 -38.08 -2.50 -22.00
CA LEU A 32 -39.02 -3.24 -22.83
C LEU A 32 -40.09 -2.32 -23.40
N SER A 33 -40.34 -2.41 -24.71
CA SER A 33 -41.37 -1.63 -25.41
C SER A 33 -42.73 -2.33 -25.44
N ALA A 34 -42.79 -3.62 -25.12
CA ALA A 34 -43.99 -4.45 -25.07
C ALA A 34 -43.92 -5.42 -23.88
N ASP A 35 -45.04 -6.07 -23.57
CA ASP A 35 -45.07 -7.19 -22.61
C ASP A 35 -44.45 -8.43 -23.27
N GLU A 36 -43.53 -9.07 -22.58
CA GLU A 36 -42.80 -10.24 -23.05
C GLU A 36 -43.20 -11.46 -22.22
N ALA A 37 -43.73 -12.50 -22.87
CA ALA A 37 -44.07 -13.74 -22.20
C ALA A 37 -42.82 -14.50 -21.71
N SER A 38 -42.99 -15.54 -20.89
CA SER A 38 -41.90 -16.47 -20.62
C SER A 38 -41.53 -17.26 -21.87
N GLY A 39 -40.26 -17.66 -21.97
CA GLY A 39 -39.68 -18.39 -23.08
C GLY A 39 -39.32 -17.53 -24.29
N GLN A 40 -39.45 -16.20 -24.21
CA GLN A 40 -39.14 -15.32 -25.34
C GLN A 40 -37.63 -15.22 -25.56
N THR A 41 -37.20 -15.41 -26.81
CA THR A 41 -35.81 -15.22 -27.24
C THR A 41 -35.61 -13.90 -27.98
N THR A 42 -36.67 -13.18 -28.34
CA THR A 42 -36.59 -11.89 -29.00
C THR A 42 -37.38 -10.89 -28.18
N LEU A 43 -36.69 -9.95 -27.55
CA LEU A 43 -37.27 -8.91 -26.72
C LEU A 43 -37.45 -7.63 -27.52
N SER A 44 -38.63 -7.02 -27.43
CA SER A 44 -38.94 -5.73 -28.01
C SER A 44 -38.47 -4.63 -27.07
N VAL A 45 -37.56 -3.77 -27.52
CA VAL A 45 -36.94 -2.72 -26.68
C VAL A 45 -37.10 -1.34 -27.28
N VAL A 46 -37.07 -0.31 -26.43
CA VAL A 46 -37.09 1.09 -26.86
C VAL A 46 -35.86 1.43 -27.70
N SER A 47 -34.69 0.88 -27.34
CA SER A 47 -33.45 0.99 -28.11
C SER A 47 -32.58 -0.23 -27.84
N GLY A 48 -32.21 -0.98 -28.88
CA GLY A 48 -31.19 -2.03 -28.83
C GLY A 48 -29.79 -1.54 -29.16
N LYS A 49 -29.63 -0.23 -29.40
CA LYS A 49 -28.31 0.40 -29.63
C LYS A 49 -27.42 0.23 -28.40
N ASN A 50 -26.11 0.06 -28.63
CA ASN A 50 -25.07 -0.15 -27.62
C ASN A 50 -25.10 -1.53 -26.90
N PHE A 51 -25.99 -2.43 -27.29
CA PHE A 51 -25.84 -3.85 -26.97
C PHE A 51 -25.15 -4.57 -28.13
N SER A 52 -24.44 -5.65 -27.83
CA SER A 52 -23.72 -6.47 -28.80
C SER A 52 -23.95 -7.96 -28.55
N ALA A 53 -23.75 -8.76 -29.60
CA ALA A 53 -23.66 -10.21 -29.45
C ALA A 53 -22.59 -10.58 -28.40
N ASN A 54 -22.91 -11.58 -27.58
CA ASN A 54 -22.13 -12.07 -26.44
C ASN A 54 -22.15 -11.21 -25.17
N ASP A 55 -22.81 -10.06 -25.17
CA ASP A 55 -23.04 -9.30 -23.94
C ASP A 55 -23.96 -10.06 -22.99
N TYR A 56 -23.78 -9.86 -21.69
CA TYR A 56 -24.76 -10.27 -20.70
C TYR A 56 -25.64 -9.07 -20.33
N VAL A 57 -26.94 -9.34 -20.18
CA VAL A 57 -27.92 -8.34 -19.74
C VAL A 57 -28.67 -8.83 -18.52
N LEU A 58 -28.89 -7.92 -17.59
CA LEU A 58 -29.83 -8.06 -16.49
C LEU A 58 -31.19 -7.52 -16.93
N ILE A 59 -32.22 -8.37 -16.88
CA ILE A 59 -33.61 -7.98 -17.08
C ILE A 59 -34.22 -7.79 -15.68
N GLY A 60 -34.73 -6.60 -15.39
CA GLY A 60 -35.16 -6.19 -14.06
C GLY A 60 -34.06 -5.50 -13.24
N ASN A 61 -34.11 -5.64 -11.92
CA ASN A 61 -33.11 -5.18 -10.96
C ASN A 61 -32.68 -6.32 -10.05
N PHE A 62 -31.43 -6.30 -9.59
CA PHE A 62 -30.95 -7.24 -8.58
C PHE A 62 -31.85 -7.25 -7.35
N GLY A 63 -32.22 -8.45 -6.89
CA GLY A 63 -33.10 -8.66 -5.75
C GLY A 63 -34.60 -8.67 -6.06
N GLN A 64 -35.00 -8.56 -7.33
CA GLN A 64 -36.39 -8.80 -7.74
C GLN A 64 -36.61 -10.28 -8.06
N GLU A 65 -37.75 -10.85 -7.68
CA GLU A 65 -38.03 -12.29 -7.84
C GLU A 65 -38.06 -12.75 -9.31
N ASP A 66 -38.35 -11.84 -10.24
CA ASP A 66 -38.43 -12.07 -11.68
C ASP A 66 -37.15 -11.67 -12.43
N ALA A 67 -36.10 -11.21 -11.73
CA ALA A 67 -34.88 -10.77 -12.38
C ALA A 67 -34.10 -11.96 -12.98
N GLU A 68 -33.58 -11.77 -14.18
CA GLU A 68 -32.78 -12.80 -14.85
C GLU A 68 -31.58 -12.21 -15.61
N ILE A 69 -30.50 -12.99 -15.68
CA ILE A 69 -29.30 -12.67 -16.45
C ILE A 69 -29.25 -13.58 -17.66
N LEU A 70 -29.28 -12.97 -18.85
CA LEU A 70 -29.26 -13.70 -20.11
C LEU A 70 -28.20 -13.13 -21.05
N GLN A 71 -27.75 -13.95 -21.98
CA GLN A 71 -26.78 -13.55 -22.98
C GLN A 71 -27.48 -13.06 -24.24
N VAL A 72 -26.97 -11.98 -24.82
CA VAL A 72 -27.38 -11.45 -26.12
C VAL A 72 -26.75 -12.28 -27.23
N SER A 73 -27.56 -12.76 -28.16
CA SER A 73 -27.14 -13.44 -29.38
C SER A 73 -26.96 -12.45 -30.54
N SER A 74 -27.90 -11.51 -30.67
CA SER A 74 -27.83 -10.41 -31.66
C SER A 74 -28.80 -9.28 -31.29
N GLN A 75 -28.75 -8.17 -32.00
CA GLN A 75 -29.55 -6.99 -31.72
C GLN A 75 -29.88 -6.20 -32.99
N THR A 76 -30.98 -5.46 -32.95
CA THR A 76 -31.33 -4.41 -33.90
C THR A 76 -31.62 -3.12 -33.14
N ASP A 77 -31.97 -2.04 -33.84
CA ASP A 77 -32.35 -0.77 -33.21
C ASP A 77 -33.53 -0.92 -32.23
N THR A 78 -34.43 -1.89 -32.43
CA THR A 78 -35.67 -2.05 -31.64
C THR A 78 -35.83 -3.45 -31.03
N THR A 79 -34.86 -4.34 -31.19
CA THR A 79 -34.92 -5.70 -30.64
C THR A 79 -33.60 -6.15 -30.06
N ILE A 80 -33.67 -6.95 -29.00
CA ILE A 80 -32.54 -7.70 -28.45
C ILE A 80 -32.90 -9.18 -28.54
N VAL A 81 -32.08 -9.96 -29.23
CA VAL A 81 -32.24 -11.42 -29.35
C VAL A 81 -31.32 -12.09 -28.34
N LEU A 82 -31.88 -12.97 -27.52
CA LEU A 82 -31.20 -13.70 -26.46
C LEU A 82 -30.75 -15.08 -26.94
N SER A 83 -29.64 -15.59 -26.40
CA SER A 83 -29.14 -16.95 -26.67
C SER A 83 -30.02 -18.04 -26.04
N SER A 84 -30.82 -17.70 -25.04
CA SER A 84 -31.79 -18.57 -24.37
C SER A 84 -33.07 -17.79 -24.06
N GLY A 85 -34.21 -18.47 -24.02
CA GLY A 85 -35.49 -17.85 -23.71
C GLY A 85 -35.57 -17.37 -22.27
N THR A 86 -36.35 -16.31 -22.02
CA THR A 86 -36.66 -15.82 -20.67
C THR A 86 -37.33 -16.91 -19.82
N SER A 87 -37.04 -16.94 -18.52
CA SER A 87 -37.72 -17.83 -17.58
C SER A 87 -39.02 -17.21 -17.06
N PHE A 88 -39.09 -15.88 -17.03
CA PHE A 88 -40.19 -15.12 -16.46
C PHE A 88 -40.93 -14.28 -17.50
N VAL A 89 -42.14 -13.85 -17.14
CA VAL A 89 -42.90 -12.85 -17.89
C VAL A 89 -42.41 -11.48 -17.46
N HIS A 90 -42.13 -10.60 -18.42
CA HIS A 90 -41.69 -9.23 -18.16
C HIS A 90 -42.68 -8.23 -18.74
N SER A 91 -43.10 -7.26 -17.93
CA SER A 91 -44.02 -6.21 -18.39
C SER A 91 -43.30 -5.15 -19.20
N ARG A 92 -44.03 -4.46 -20.07
CA ARG A 92 -43.54 -3.25 -20.74
C ARG A 92 -42.97 -2.26 -19.71
N GLY A 93 -41.80 -1.72 -20.02
CA GLY A 93 -41.08 -0.80 -19.13
C GLY A 93 -40.13 -1.48 -18.16
N THR A 94 -40.05 -2.82 -18.11
CA THR A 94 -38.97 -3.50 -17.39
C THR A 94 -37.61 -3.07 -17.95
N LYS A 95 -36.69 -2.74 -17.06
CA LYS A 95 -35.33 -2.30 -17.42
C LYS A 95 -34.52 -3.50 -17.94
N ILE A 96 -33.75 -3.26 -19.00
CA ILE A 96 -32.70 -4.18 -19.47
C ILE A 96 -31.39 -3.42 -19.38
N GLN A 97 -30.39 -4.01 -18.71
CA GLN A 97 -29.14 -3.33 -18.43
C GLN A 97 -27.94 -4.24 -18.72
N PHE A 98 -26.93 -3.70 -19.38
CA PHE A 98 -25.67 -4.40 -19.62
C PHE A 98 -24.98 -4.76 -18.30
N ILE A 99 -24.45 -5.99 -18.21
CA ILE A 99 -23.58 -6.40 -17.12
C ILE A 99 -22.28 -7.01 -17.68
N PRO A 100 -21.11 -6.59 -17.17
CA PRO A 100 -19.83 -7.06 -17.70
C PRO A 100 -19.49 -8.50 -17.31
N PHE A 101 -20.13 -9.05 -16.26
CA PHE A 101 -19.80 -10.36 -15.70
C PHE A 101 -21.08 -11.12 -15.33
N ASN A 102 -21.06 -12.44 -15.53
CA ASN A 102 -22.19 -13.34 -15.23
C ASN A 102 -21.86 -14.35 -14.11
N GLN A 103 -20.59 -14.50 -13.75
CA GLN A 103 -20.12 -15.46 -12.75
C GLN A 103 -19.21 -14.82 -11.70
N ILE A 104 -19.10 -15.52 -10.57
CA ILE A 104 -18.18 -15.25 -9.48
C ILE A 104 -17.21 -16.42 -9.39
N VAL A 105 -15.92 -16.12 -9.25
CA VAL A 105 -14.86 -17.11 -8.98
C VAL A 105 -14.30 -16.84 -7.58
N PRO A 106 -14.76 -17.59 -6.57
CA PRO A 106 -14.17 -17.54 -5.24
C PRO A 106 -12.80 -18.21 -5.24
N GLU A 107 -11.88 -17.76 -4.41
CA GLU A 107 -10.61 -18.40 -4.14
C GLU A 107 -10.40 -18.54 -2.63
N ARG A 108 -9.70 -19.59 -2.23
CA ARG A 108 -9.41 -19.92 -0.83
C ARG A 108 -7.92 -20.06 -0.58
N SER A 109 -7.45 -19.54 0.53
CA SER A 109 -6.09 -19.71 1.06
C SER A 109 -6.15 -20.43 2.40
N THR A 110 -5.34 -21.47 2.57
CA THR A 110 -5.16 -22.18 3.85
C THR A 110 -3.87 -21.77 4.57
N ASN A 111 -3.12 -20.79 4.06
CA ASN A 111 -1.81 -20.34 4.57
C ASN A 111 -1.79 -18.84 4.88
N SER A 112 -2.78 -18.39 5.65
CA SER A 112 -2.88 -17.02 6.16
C SER A 112 -2.88 -15.93 5.07
N GLY A 113 -3.43 -16.24 3.89
CA GLY A 113 -3.55 -15.30 2.78
C GLY A 113 -2.35 -15.26 1.85
N SER A 114 -1.32 -16.09 2.06
CA SER A 114 -0.10 -16.09 1.23
C SER A 114 -0.33 -16.64 -0.18
N SER A 115 -1.18 -17.66 -0.34
CA SER A 115 -1.49 -18.24 -1.65
C SER A 115 -2.93 -18.70 -1.77
N TYR A 116 -3.61 -18.32 -2.85
CA TYR A 116 -5.02 -18.65 -3.07
C TYR A 116 -5.18 -19.69 -4.18
N SER A 117 -6.08 -20.64 -3.95
CA SER A 117 -6.54 -21.64 -4.92
C SER A 117 -7.98 -21.34 -5.33
N ALA A 118 -8.26 -21.33 -6.63
CA ALA A 118 -9.61 -21.09 -7.14
C ALA A 118 -10.57 -22.22 -6.78
N LEU A 119 -11.77 -21.84 -6.35
CA LEU A 119 -12.93 -22.71 -6.18
C LEU A 119 -13.77 -22.70 -7.47
N SER A 120 -14.76 -23.59 -7.54
CA SER A 120 -15.68 -23.65 -8.69
C SER A 120 -16.41 -22.31 -8.88
N ALA A 121 -16.45 -21.84 -10.13
CA ALA A 121 -17.22 -20.66 -10.49
C ALA A 121 -18.71 -20.88 -10.22
N ILE A 122 -19.39 -19.85 -9.73
CA ILE A 122 -20.83 -19.85 -9.48
C ILE A 122 -21.49 -18.73 -10.30
N ASN A 123 -22.70 -18.98 -10.79
CA ASN A 123 -23.48 -17.95 -11.49
C ASN A 123 -23.95 -16.89 -10.49
N ILE A 124 -23.92 -15.63 -10.91
CA ILE A 124 -24.52 -14.54 -10.14
C ILE A 124 -26.03 -14.79 -10.05
N ARG A 125 -26.58 -14.65 -8.85
CA ARG A 125 -28.02 -14.76 -8.58
C ARG A 125 -28.71 -13.41 -8.75
N PRO A 126 -29.49 -13.17 -9.83
CA PRO A 126 -30.18 -11.91 -10.03
C PRO A 126 -31.38 -11.71 -9.09
N ASP A 127 -31.97 -12.81 -8.59
CA ASP A 127 -33.14 -12.84 -7.71
C ASP A 127 -32.86 -12.36 -6.28
N ALA A 128 -31.58 -12.17 -5.95
CA ALA A 128 -31.14 -11.73 -4.63
C ALA A 128 -30.16 -10.55 -4.76
N THR A 129 -30.03 -9.77 -3.69
CA THR A 129 -29.02 -8.71 -3.63
C THR A 129 -27.59 -9.25 -3.45
N GLU A 130 -27.46 -10.50 -2.98
CA GLU A 130 -26.19 -11.17 -2.72
C GLU A 130 -26.26 -12.62 -3.24
N THR A 131 -25.17 -13.09 -3.85
CA THR A 131 -25.01 -14.51 -4.23
C THR A 131 -24.41 -15.28 -3.05
N TYR A 132 -25.00 -16.41 -2.69
CA TYR A 132 -24.62 -17.21 -1.52
C TYR A 132 -23.82 -18.46 -1.90
N LEU A 133 -22.76 -18.75 -1.15
CA LEU A 133 -22.01 -20.01 -1.23
C LEU A 133 -21.68 -20.53 0.17
N GLN A 134 -22.04 -21.79 0.45
CA GLN A 134 -21.68 -22.47 1.69
C GLN A 134 -20.45 -23.37 1.52
N ARG A 135 -19.59 -23.37 2.53
CA ARG A 135 -18.36 -24.16 2.63
C ARG A 135 -18.33 -24.84 3.99
N ALA A 136 -19.15 -25.90 4.12
CA ALA A 136 -19.43 -26.56 5.40
C ALA A 136 -18.20 -27.22 6.05
N SER A 137 -17.21 -27.63 5.27
CA SER A 137 -16.00 -28.36 5.73
C SER A 137 -14.76 -27.47 5.93
N ASP A 138 -14.86 -26.18 5.61
CA ASP A 138 -13.71 -25.30 5.61
C ASP A 138 -13.43 -24.73 7.01
N SER A 139 -12.18 -24.35 7.27
CA SER A 139 -11.71 -23.96 8.62
C SER A 139 -11.97 -22.48 8.91
N SER A 140 -12.10 -22.12 10.19
CA SER A 140 -12.13 -20.71 10.64
C SER A 140 -10.83 -19.94 10.36
N THR A 141 -9.74 -20.65 10.06
CA THR A 141 -8.44 -20.08 9.69
C THR A 141 -8.26 -19.85 8.20
N ASP A 142 -9.22 -20.30 7.37
CA ASP A 142 -9.14 -20.14 5.93
C ASP A 142 -9.42 -18.69 5.53
N TYR A 143 -8.75 -18.22 4.49
CA TYR A 143 -8.93 -16.90 3.91
C TYR A 143 -9.64 -17.03 2.57
N TYR A 144 -10.50 -16.09 2.25
CA TYR A 144 -11.24 -16.05 1.00
C TYR A 144 -11.05 -14.71 0.31
N ARG A 145 -11.06 -14.76 -1.02
CA ARG A 145 -11.24 -13.60 -1.89
C ARG A 145 -12.05 -14.04 -3.10
N PHE A 146 -12.52 -13.12 -3.92
CA PHE A 146 -13.20 -13.48 -5.16
C PHE A 146 -12.98 -12.44 -6.24
N ARG A 147 -13.37 -12.79 -7.45
CA ARG A 147 -13.44 -11.88 -8.60
C ARG A 147 -14.64 -12.24 -9.45
N PHE A 148 -15.14 -11.27 -10.19
CA PHE A 148 -16.14 -11.51 -11.21
C PHE A 148 -15.49 -12.07 -12.48
N TYR A 149 -16.25 -12.91 -13.18
CA TYR A 149 -15.82 -13.59 -14.39
C TYR A 149 -16.89 -13.49 -15.47
N ASN A 150 -16.46 -13.21 -16.69
CA ASN A 150 -17.30 -13.27 -17.87
C ASN A 150 -17.03 -14.58 -18.61
N ALA A 151 -17.99 -15.49 -18.59
CA ALA A 151 -17.84 -16.82 -19.14
C ALA A 151 -17.67 -16.87 -20.66
N THR A 152 -18.02 -15.79 -21.37
CA THR A 152 -17.90 -15.73 -22.84
C THR A 152 -16.58 -15.09 -23.29
N SER A 153 -16.20 -13.96 -22.70
CA SER A 153 -14.94 -13.28 -23.06
C SER A 153 -13.72 -13.82 -22.32
N GLY A 154 -13.89 -14.58 -21.24
CA GLY A 154 -12.79 -15.05 -20.39
C GLY A 154 -12.20 -13.96 -19.48
N ASN A 155 -12.81 -12.77 -19.44
CA ASN A 155 -12.31 -11.63 -18.69
C ASN A 155 -12.63 -11.74 -17.20
N TYR A 156 -11.71 -11.23 -16.39
CA TYR A 156 -11.83 -11.15 -14.93
C TYR A 156 -11.86 -9.70 -14.45
N SER A 157 -12.58 -9.45 -13.36
CA SER A 157 -12.40 -8.23 -12.57
C SER A 157 -11.12 -8.29 -11.74
N GLN A 158 -10.78 -7.17 -11.09
CA GLN A 158 -9.85 -7.19 -9.95
C GLN A 158 -10.38 -8.09 -8.83
N TYR A 159 -9.48 -8.55 -7.98
CA TYR A 159 -9.83 -9.31 -6.77
C TYR A 159 -10.51 -8.42 -5.73
N SER A 160 -11.37 -9.03 -4.92
CA SER A 160 -11.76 -8.49 -3.62
C SER A 160 -10.59 -8.58 -2.63
N ASP A 161 -10.75 -7.91 -1.50
CA ASP A 161 -9.88 -8.09 -0.35
C ASP A 161 -9.92 -9.54 0.16
N GLY A 162 -8.81 -9.97 0.73
CA GLY A 162 -8.70 -11.26 1.41
C GLY A 162 -9.29 -11.15 2.81
N ILE A 163 -10.33 -11.94 3.12
CA ILE A 163 -10.98 -11.93 4.44
C ILE A 163 -10.86 -13.32 5.04
N ILE A 164 -10.49 -13.40 6.32
CA ILE A 164 -10.50 -14.64 7.09
C ILE A 164 -11.93 -15.14 7.30
N ALA A 165 -12.11 -16.45 7.40
CA ALA A 165 -13.41 -17.11 7.57
C ALA A 165 -14.21 -16.57 8.77
N THR A 166 -13.54 -16.14 9.83
CA THR A 166 -14.17 -15.51 11.02
C THR A 166 -14.72 -14.11 10.74
N GLY A 167 -14.43 -13.52 9.58
CA GLY A 167 -14.84 -12.19 9.17
C GLY A 167 -13.80 -11.13 9.49
N TYR A 168 -14.26 -9.87 9.53
CA TYR A 168 -13.40 -8.72 9.80
C TYR A 168 -13.06 -8.61 11.29
N ALA A 169 -11.81 -8.28 11.61
CA ALA A 169 -11.38 -7.98 12.98
C ALA A 169 -12.06 -6.71 13.52
N ASP A 170 -12.20 -6.59 14.84
CA ASP A 170 -12.91 -5.45 15.47
C ASP A 170 -12.24 -4.09 15.22
N ASN A 171 -10.92 -4.09 15.01
CA ASN A 171 -10.11 -2.92 14.64
C ASN A 171 -9.95 -2.73 13.13
N SER A 172 -10.67 -3.49 12.30
CA SER A 172 -10.69 -3.26 10.86
C SER A 172 -11.49 -2.02 10.49
N VAL A 173 -11.16 -1.42 9.34
CA VAL A 173 -11.92 -0.30 8.75
C VAL A 173 -13.41 -0.64 8.63
N TYR A 174 -13.76 -1.83 8.12
CA TYR A 174 -15.15 -2.26 8.00
C TYR A 174 -15.87 -2.34 9.34
N ALA A 175 -15.26 -2.96 10.36
CA ALA A 175 -15.89 -3.13 11.67
C ALA A 175 -16.17 -1.78 12.34
N ILE A 176 -15.26 -0.81 12.22
CA ILE A 176 -15.42 0.54 12.75
C ILE A 176 -16.57 1.28 12.06
N LYS A 177 -16.61 1.28 10.72
CA LYS A 177 -17.71 1.87 9.93
C LYS A 177 -19.05 1.23 10.28
N LYS A 178 -19.10 -0.10 10.29
CA LYS A 178 -20.33 -0.86 10.57
C LYS A 178 -20.87 -0.58 11.97
N ARG A 179 -20.00 -0.47 12.98
CA ARG A 179 -20.41 -0.12 14.35
C ARG A 179 -20.98 1.30 14.43
N ALA A 180 -20.35 2.28 13.77
CA ALA A 180 -20.87 3.64 13.71
C ALA A 180 -22.28 3.69 13.08
N LEU A 181 -22.45 3.04 11.91
CA LEU A 181 -23.74 2.96 11.21
C LEU A 181 -24.81 2.26 12.05
N THR A 182 -24.47 1.11 12.64
CA THR A 182 -25.42 0.30 13.43
C THR A 182 -25.89 1.06 14.68
N GLN A 183 -24.99 1.73 15.39
CA GLN A 183 -25.35 2.52 16.58
C GLN A 183 -26.23 3.73 16.25
N MET A 184 -26.14 4.26 15.03
CA MET A 184 -26.99 5.35 14.57
C MET A 184 -28.30 4.86 13.92
N GLY A 185 -28.44 3.56 13.66
CA GLY A 185 -29.55 3.02 12.87
C GLY A 185 -29.49 3.41 11.38
N GLU A 186 -28.31 3.78 10.88
CA GLU A 186 -28.08 4.23 9.52
C GLU A 186 -27.54 3.11 8.62
N LYS A 187 -27.61 3.32 7.32
CA LYS A 187 -27.07 2.40 6.30
C LYS A 187 -26.36 3.21 5.22
N VAL A 188 -25.41 2.57 4.55
CA VAL A 188 -24.80 3.14 3.34
C VAL A 188 -25.89 3.32 2.28
N GLY A 189 -25.92 4.48 1.65
CA GLY A 189 -26.87 4.87 0.62
C GLY A 189 -26.38 6.10 -0.14
N ASP A 190 -27.29 6.82 -0.77
CA ASP A 190 -26.92 7.94 -1.67
C ASP A 190 -26.25 9.11 -0.94
N VAL A 191 -26.66 9.38 0.31
CA VAL A 191 -26.10 10.48 1.11
C VAL A 191 -24.88 10.02 1.91
N ILE A 192 -25.00 8.89 2.60
CA ILE A 192 -23.91 8.30 3.39
C ILE A 192 -23.23 7.27 2.49
N THR A 193 -22.26 7.71 1.71
CA THR A 193 -21.48 6.87 0.82
C THR A 193 -20.32 6.21 1.56
N ASP A 194 -19.81 5.11 1.03
CA ASP A 194 -18.62 4.47 1.59
C ASP A 194 -17.37 5.35 1.45
N ASP A 195 -17.26 6.08 0.34
CA ASP A 195 -16.19 7.06 0.11
C ASP A 195 -16.19 8.16 1.18
N PHE A 196 -17.38 8.67 1.54
CA PHE A 196 -17.50 9.62 2.64
C PHE A 196 -17.01 9.03 3.96
N LEU A 197 -17.38 7.79 4.27
CA LEU A 197 -16.95 7.13 5.51
C LEU A 197 -15.43 6.89 5.53
N ASN A 198 -14.85 6.52 4.38
CA ASN A 198 -13.40 6.39 4.22
C ASN A 198 -12.68 7.70 4.43
N GLU A 199 -13.11 8.78 3.77
CA GLU A 199 -12.48 10.10 3.93
C GLU A 199 -12.63 10.64 5.35
N ALA A 200 -13.82 10.48 5.94
CA ALA A 200 -14.08 10.89 7.32
C ALA A 200 -13.19 10.14 8.32
N LEU A 201 -13.04 8.81 8.16
CA LEU A 201 -12.15 8.02 9.00
C LEU A 201 -10.69 8.46 8.83
N TRP A 202 -10.26 8.72 7.60
CA TRP A 202 -8.90 9.18 7.30
C TRP A 202 -8.61 10.56 7.90
N GLU A 203 -9.60 11.46 7.88
CA GLU A 203 -9.54 12.76 8.57
C GLU A 203 -9.33 12.59 10.08
N GLY A 204 -10.11 11.72 10.73
CA GLY A 204 -9.98 11.47 12.17
C GLY A 204 -8.63 10.88 12.55
N ARG A 205 -8.10 9.96 11.73
CA ARG A 205 -6.76 9.38 11.92
C ARG A 205 -5.67 10.44 11.77
N ARG A 206 -5.76 11.32 10.76
CA ARG A 206 -4.81 12.42 10.58
C ARG A 206 -4.88 13.44 11.72
N GLU A 207 -6.07 13.75 12.21
CA GLU A 207 -6.26 14.66 13.34
C GLU A 207 -5.57 14.13 14.61
N LEU A 208 -5.70 12.82 14.88
CA LEU A 208 -4.99 12.19 15.99
C LEU A 208 -3.47 12.16 15.74
N ASP A 209 -3.04 11.71 14.56
CA ASP A 209 -1.63 11.55 14.24
C ASP A 209 -0.85 12.88 14.33
N GLN A 210 -1.45 13.97 13.83
CA GLN A 210 -0.86 15.30 13.75
C GLN A 210 -1.15 16.20 14.97
N ASP A 211 -1.64 15.63 16.09
CA ASP A 211 -1.91 16.44 17.29
C ASP A 211 -0.61 17.08 17.81
N PRO A 212 -0.53 18.43 17.91
CA PRO A 212 0.71 19.14 18.24
C PRO A 212 1.23 18.85 19.65
N ARG A 213 0.41 18.25 20.52
CA ARG A 213 0.82 17.88 21.89
C ARG A 213 1.59 16.57 21.92
N VAL A 214 1.44 15.73 20.90
CA VAL A 214 2.16 14.46 20.78
C VAL A 214 3.03 14.52 19.54
N LEU A 215 4.30 14.86 19.73
CA LEU A 215 5.26 14.86 18.64
C LEU A 215 5.46 13.45 18.06
N ARG A 216 5.39 12.41 18.91
CA ARG A 216 5.71 11.03 18.54
C ARG A 216 4.87 10.04 19.33
N TRP A 217 4.31 9.05 18.62
CA TRP A 217 3.44 8.03 19.19
C TRP A 217 4.21 6.73 19.46
N SER A 218 4.17 6.23 20.70
CA SER A 218 4.86 5.02 21.17
C SER A 218 4.46 3.78 20.39
N PHE A 219 3.19 3.67 20.00
CA PHE A 219 2.67 2.56 19.18
C PHE A 219 3.07 2.64 17.70
N ARG A 220 3.75 3.71 17.28
CA ARG A 220 4.36 3.84 15.94
C ARG A 220 5.87 3.63 15.98
N VAL A 221 6.45 3.13 17.08
CA VAL A 221 7.88 2.87 17.16
C VAL A 221 8.20 1.47 16.62
N LYS A 222 9.23 1.39 15.78
CA LYS A 222 9.94 0.16 15.49
C LYS A 222 11.32 0.19 16.15
N TYR A 223 11.65 -0.88 16.86
CA TYR A 223 12.95 -1.09 17.50
C TYR A 223 13.74 -2.14 16.75
N ASP A 224 15.07 -2.02 16.81
CA ASP A 224 16.04 -2.99 16.30
C ASP A 224 15.76 -3.42 14.86
N GLN A 225 15.39 -2.45 14.01
CA GLN A 225 15.18 -2.73 12.59
C GLN A 225 16.50 -2.76 11.86
N ASP A 226 16.77 -3.86 11.18
CA ASP A 226 17.84 -3.95 10.19
C ASP A 226 17.43 -3.14 8.96
N ILE A 227 18.14 -2.05 8.69
CA ILE A 227 17.86 -1.15 7.56
C ILE A 227 18.81 -1.37 6.38
N GLY A 228 19.73 -2.32 6.50
CA GLY A 228 20.69 -2.66 5.47
C GLY A 228 22.05 -3.07 6.03
N ASN A 229 22.90 -3.52 5.11
CA ASN A 229 24.24 -3.96 5.42
C ASN A 229 25.28 -2.94 4.95
N ALA A 230 26.38 -2.88 5.68
CA ALA A 230 27.58 -2.14 5.33
C ALA A 230 28.19 -2.68 4.03
N ILE A 231 28.28 -1.81 3.02
CA ILE A 231 28.97 -2.07 1.76
C ILE A 231 30.25 -1.22 1.74
N PRO A 232 31.43 -1.82 1.58
CA PRO A 232 32.68 -1.07 1.61
C PRO A 232 32.76 0.03 0.55
N GLY A 233 33.32 1.17 0.94
CA GLY A 233 33.46 2.38 0.13
C GLY A 233 32.16 3.15 -0.11
N THR A 234 31.02 2.65 0.34
CA THR A 234 29.78 3.43 0.35
C THR A 234 29.74 4.35 1.57
N TYR A 235 29.15 5.52 1.39
CA TYR A 235 28.99 6.54 2.44
C TYR A 235 27.51 6.87 2.70
N SER A 236 26.60 6.16 2.04
CA SER A 236 25.16 6.44 2.14
C SER A 236 24.33 5.17 2.15
N LEU A 237 23.18 5.24 2.82
CA LEU A 237 22.19 4.17 2.90
C LEU A 237 20.79 4.75 2.67
N ALA A 238 19.90 4.02 2.01
CA ALA A 238 18.51 4.45 1.84
C ALA A 238 17.78 4.48 3.20
N LEU A 239 16.92 5.49 3.40
CA LEU A 239 16.04 5.51 4.57
C LEU A 239 14.93 4.45 4.45
N PRO A 240 14.43 3.91 5.57
CA PRO A 240 13.24 3.08 5.58
C PRO A 240 12.07 3.76 4.88
N THR A 241 11.34 3.01 4.06
CA THR A 241 10.25 3.56 3.24
C THR A 241 9.10 4.09 4.08
N ASP A 242 8.89 3.52 5.26
CA ASP A 242 7.82 3.82 6.20
C ASP A 242 8.25 4.77 7.32
N LEU A 243 9.44 5.38 7.25
CA LEU A 243 9.89 6.42 8.18
C LEU A 243 8.95 7.64 8.12
N ARG A 244 8.46 8.09 9.28
CA ARG A 244 7.43 9.15 9.38
C ARG A 244 7.80 10.48 8.72
N ASP A 245 9.04 10.92 8.84
CA ASP A 245 9.56 12.11 8.16
C ASP A 245 10.97 11.79 7.68
N LYS A 246 11.14 11.74 6.36
CA LYS A 246 12.43 11.46 5.73
C LYS A 246 13.29 12.70 5.54
N LYS A 247 12.80 13.88 5.92
CA LYS A 247 13.50 15.16 5.69
C LYS A 247 14.51 15.51 6.79
N ASN A 248 14.39 14.90 7.96
CA ASN A 248 15.23 15.21 9.11
C ASN A 248 15.33 14.01 10.06
N ASN A 249 16.18 14.13 11.09
CA ASN A 249 16.39 13.09 12.09
C ASN A 249 15.31 13.00 13.18
N LYS A 250 14.25 13.83 13.15
CA LYS A 250 13.31 13.93 14.28
C LYS A 250 12.53 12.65 14.52
N ASN A 251 12.42 11.76 13.54
CA ASN A 251 11.74 10.48 13.72
C ASN A 251 12.70 9.31 13.90
N ILE A 252 13.99 9.59 14.05
CA ILE A 252 15.03 8.61 14.34
C ILE A 252 15.32 8.69 15.84
N LEU A 253 15.18 7.57 16.52
CA LEU A 253 15.51 7.44 17.94
C LEU A 253 16.98 7.11 18.14
N SER A 254 17.48 6.18 17.36
CA SER A 254 18.86 5.73 17.42
C SER A 254 19.23 5.08 16.09
N LEU A 255 20.45 5.34 15.63
CA LEU A 255 21.06 4.66 14.52
C LEU A 255 22.33 4.01 15.06
N ARG A 256 22.53 2.73 14.76
CA ARG A 256 23.62 1.93 15.33
C ARG A 256 24.29 1.12 14.26
N PHE A 257 25.60 0.92 14.40
CA PHE A 257 26.43 0.24 13.44
C PHE A 257 27.03 -1.04 14.04
N GLY A 258 26.98 -2.11 13.27
CA GLY A 258 27.74 -3.32 13.55
C GLY A 258 27.23 -4.21 14.65
N ARG A 259 28.01 -5.25 14.92
CA ARG A 259 27.72 -6.26 15.95
C ARG A 259 27.71 -5.68 17.36
N ASP A 260 28.60 -4.72 17.60
CA ASP A 260 28.74 -4.06 18.89
C ASP A 260 27.65 -3.00 19.13
N ASN A 261 26.75 -2.83 18.15
CA ASN A 261 25.60 -1.93 18.22
C ASN A 261 26.04 -0.49 18.53
N TYR A 262 27.14 -0.06 17.89
CA TYR A 262 27.80 1.21 18.16
C TYR A 262 26.88 2.38 17.78
N PRO A 263 26.47 3.25 18.72
CA PRO A 263 25.55 4.33 18.41
C PRO A 263 26.24 5.41 17.56
N LEU A 264 25.54 5.87 16.52
CA LEU A 264 25.98 6.98 15.68
C LEU A 264 25.35 8.29 16.14
N ASP A 265 26.16 9.35 16.19
CA ASP A 265 25.70 10.69 16.57
C ASP A 265 25.20 11.47 15.35
N TYR A 266 24.08 12.18 15.52
CA TYR A 266 23.58 13.05 14.46
C TYR A 266 24.40 14.34 14.39
N ILE A 267 24.86 14.67 13.19
CA ILE A 267 25.49 15.95 12.85
C ILE A 267 24.71 16.68 11.75
N ASP A 268 24.87 18.00 11.68
CA ASP A 268 24.30 18.79 10.60
C ASP A 268 25.09 18.60 9.29
N LYS A 269 24.42 18.90 8.17
CA LYS A 269 25.01 18.73 6.83
C LYS A 269 26.26 19.59 6.61
N ASN A 270 26.39 20.76 7.24
CA ASN A 270 27.58 21.59 7.06
C ASN A 270 28.78 20.98 7.78
N THR A 271 28.58 20.43 8.98
CA THR A 271 29.62 19.67 9.68
C THR A 271 30.03 18.45 8.88
N LEU A 272 29.07 17.68 8.34
CA LEU A 272 29.40 16.55 7.46
C LEU A 272 30.26 16.98 6.26
N ASN A 273 29.91 18.09 5.61
CA ASN A 273 30.69 18.60 4.48
C ASN A 273 32.14 18.99 4.87
N GLN A 274 32.41 19.28 6.14
CA GLN A 274 33.78 19.53 6.61
C GLN A 274 34.59 18.24 6.71
N HIS A 275 33.98 17.09 7.02
CA HIS A 275 34.66 15.79 7.02
C HIS A 275 35.14 15.41 5.61
N TYR A 276 34.35 15.76 4.58
CA TYR A 276 34.69 15.52 3.18
C TYR A 276 35.45 16.68 2.51
N ARG A 277 36.01 17.61 3.30
CA ARG A 277 36.79 18.72 2.74
C ARG A 277 38.11 18.20 2.15
N ASN A 278 38.40 18.62 0.92
CA ASN A 278 39.58 18.19 0.14
C ASN A 278 39.59 16.68 -0.20
N ILE A 279 38.43 16.03 -0.19
CA ILE A 279 38.25 14.66 -0.65
C ILE A 279 37.52 14.72 -1.99
N ALA A 280 38.09 14.13 -3.03
CA ALA A 280 37.42 14.06 -4.32
C ALA A 280 36.45 12.88 -4.29
N HIS A 281 35.19 13.13 -4.69
CA HIS A 281 34.13 12.13 -4.74
C HIS A 281 33.30 12.29 -6.00
N THR A 282 33.03 11.18 -6.67
CA THR A 282 32.17 11.11 -7.85
C THR A 282 31.64 9.70 -8.00
N THR A 283 30.99 9.40 -9.12
CA THR A 283 30.53 8.05 -9.45
C THR A 283 30.99 7.62 -10.84
N LEU A 284 31.02 6.32 -11.08
CA LEU A 284 31.27 5.74 -12.40
C LEU A 284 30.14 6.09 -13.39
N ASN A 285 30.51 6.61 -14.57
CA ASN A 285 29.59 6.94 -15.66
C ASN A 285 29.67 5.86 -16.76
N GLY A 286 29.20 4.66 -16.40
CA GLY A 286 29.34 3.45 -17.20
C GLY A 286 29.93 2.29 -16.37
N ALA A 287 29.69 1.06 -16.82
CA ALA A 287 30.35 -0.10 -16.23
C ALA A 287 31.83 -0.13 -16.65
N VAL A 288 32.68 -0.63 -15.77
CA VAL A 288 34.12 -0.78 -15.95
C VAL A 288 34.46 -2.27 -15.85
N ASN A 289 35.21 -2.80 -16.80
CA ASN A 289 35.68 -4.18 -16.80
C ASN A 289 37.14 -4.25 -16.32
N ASP A 290 37.55 -5.42 -15.85
CA ASP A 290 38.90 -5.68 -15.31
C ASP A 290 40.05 -5.52 -16.31
N VAL A 291 39.74 -5.42 -17.61
CA VAL A 291 40.71 -5.17 -18.70
C VAL A 291 40.71 -3.74 -19.22
N ASP A 292 39.82 -2.87 -18.71
CA ASP A 292 39.69 -1.51 -19.22
C ASP A 292 40.94 -0.68 -18.85
N THR A 293 41.40 0.14 -19.79
CA THR A 293 42.58 1.01 -19.62
C THR A 293 42.21 2.47 -19.37
N SER A 294 40.92 2.75 -19.27
CA SER A 294 40.35 4.06 -18.98
C SER A 294 39.02 3.90 -18.25
N ILE A 295 38.71 4.82 -17.35
CA ILE A 295 37.45 4.87 -16.61
C ILE A 295 36.79 6.22 -16.88
N THR A 296 35.49 6.19 -17.18
CA THR A 296 34.69 7.41 -17.32
C THR A 296 33.96 7.69 -16.02
N LEU A 297 34.18 8.88 -15.47
CA LEU A 297 33.56 9.37 -14.24
C LEU A 297 32.41 10.32 -14.59
N THR A 298 31.47 10.52 -13.66
CA THR A 298 30.42 11.53 -13.81
C THR A 298 31.01 12.94 -13.85
N SER A 299 32.04 13.18 -13.02
CA SER A 299 32.85 14.39 -12.98
C SER A 299 34.25 14.02 -12.47
N SER A 300 35.31 14.45 -13.16
CA SER A 300 36.70 14.23 -12.72
C SER A 300 37.45 15.50 -12.35
N GLY A 301 36.80 16.66 -12.35
CA GLY A 301 37.47 17.96 -12.16
C GLY A 301 38.10 18.19 -10.77
N ASP A 302 37.67 17.45 -9.75
CA ASP A 302 38.27 17.51 -8.41
C ASP A 302 39.34 16.44 -8.17
N PHE A 303 39.58 15.56 -9.16
CA PHE A 303 40.59 14.50 -9.10
C PHE A 303 41.93 15.03 -9.62
N GLU A 304 43.03 14.51 -9.08
CA GLU A 304 44.38 14.89 -9.51
C GLU A 304 44.66 14.45 -10.97
N GLU A 305 45.73 14.99 -11.56
CA GLU A 305 46.12 14.65 -12.94
C GLU A 305 46.64 13.22 -13.09
N SER A 306 47.12 12.62 -12.00
CA SER A 306 47.60 11.24 -11.93
C SER A 306 47.58 10.77 -10.47
N GLY A 307 47.44 9.47 -10.23
CA GLY A 307 47.46 8.94 -8.87
C GLY A 307 46.73 7.61 -8.75
N SER A 308 46.05 7.41 -7.62
CA SER A 308 45.13 6.31 -7.40
C SER A 308 43.74 6.83 -7.05
N VAL A 309 42.72 6.11 -7.47
CA VAL A 309 41.33 6.26 -7.02
C VAL A 309 40.89 4.98 -6.34
N ASP A 310 40.02 5.11 -5.36
CA ASP A 310 39.43 3.99 -4.64
C ASP A 310 37.96 3.86 -5.08
N ILE A 311 37.62 2.72 -5.69
CA ILE A 311 36.28 2.40 -6.17
C ILE A 311 35.58 1.55 -5.12
N ALA A 312 34.38 1.97 -4.71
CA ALA A 312 33.58 1.27 -3.72
C ALA A 312 33.20 -0.14 -4.18
N ALA A 313 32.92 -1.03 -3.23
CA ALA A 313 32.47 -2.37 -3.52
C ALA A 313 31.06 -2.37 -4.13
N ALA A 314 30.81 -3.25 -5.10
CA ALA A 314 29.47 -3.43 -5.70
C ALA A 314 28.51 -4.26 -4.83
N SER A 315 29.01 -4.92 -3.77
CA SER A 315 28.20 -5.76 -2.90
C SER A 315 28.79 -5.89 -1.51
N VAL A 316 27.98 -6.40 -0.59
CA VAL A 316 28.29 -6.59 0.84
C VAL A 316 29.56 -7.43 1.09
N ALA A 317 29.92 -8.34 0.18
CA ALA A 317 31.11 -9.19 0.30
C ALA A 317 32.31 -8.70 -0.52
N GLY A 318 32.22 -7.52 -1.14
CA GLY A 318 33.31 -6.95 -1.92
C GLY A 318 34.34 -6.22 -1.05
N THR A 319 35.38 -5.73 -1.69
CA THR A 319 36.42 -4.87 -1.10
C THR A 319 36.51 -3.60 -1.91
N VAL A 320 36.97 -2.51 -1.29
CA VAL A 320 37.35 -1.29 -2.00
C VAL A 320 38.51 -1.61 -2.95
N ASP A 321 38.39 -1.17 -4.19
CA ASP A 321 39.36 -1.43 -5.25
C ASP A 321 40.21 -0.19 -5.50
N SER A 322 41.51 -0.28 -5.20
CA SER A 322 42.44 0.83 -5.38
C SER A 322 43.11 0.75 -6.74
N VAL A 323 42.76 1.70 -7.61
CA VAL A 323 43.06 1.69 -9.04
C VAL A 323 44.00 2.85 -9.39
N ALA A 324 45.16 2.54 -9.97
CA ALA A 324 46.12 3.57 -10.39
C ALA A 324 45.80 4.11 -11.79
N TYR A 325 46.00 5.40 -12.02
CA TYR A 325 45.83 6.08 -13.31
C TYR A 325 46.95 7.11 -13.55
N THR A 326 47.21 7.43 -14.81
CA THR A 326 48.37 8.27 -15.20
C THR A 326 47.98 9.59 -15.86
N ALA A 327 46.71 9.77 -16.22
CA ALA A 327 46.20 11.01 -16.80
C ALA A 327 44.71 11.20 -16.46
N ASN A 328 44.31 12.44 -16.19
CA ASN A 328 42.91 12.85 -16.05
C ASN A 328 42.56 13.82 -17.20
N ASN A 329 41.47 13.57 -17.92
CA ASN A 329 40.93 14.52 -18.88
C ASN A 329 39.60 15.08 -18.36
N GLU A 330 39.69 16.22 -17.69
CA GLU A 330 38.54 16.94 -17.08
C GLU A 330 37.50 17.39 -18.11
N SER A 331 37.87 17.55 -19.39
CA SER A 331 36.91 17.94 -20.43
C SER A 331 35.99 16.80 -20.86
N THR A 332 36.44 15.56 -20.69
CA THR A 332 35.67 14.35 -21.03
C THR A 332 35.28 13.53 -19.80
N ASN A 333 35.75 13.92 -18.62
CA ASN A 333 35.66 13.16 -17.36
C ASN A 333 36.24 11.75 -17.46
N VAL A 334 37.36 11.58 -18.18
CA VAL A 334 37.98 10.26 -18.40
C VAL A 334 39.36 10.22 -17.77
N ILE A 335 39.57 9.28 -16.83
CA ILE A 335 40.90 8.94 -16.33
C ILE A 335 41.49 7.80 -17.20
N SER A 336 42.76 7.90 -17.56
CA SER A 336 43.43 7.05 -18.56
C SER A 336 44.73 6.45 -18.04
N GLY A 337 45.19 5.40 -18.73
CA GLY A 337 46.32 4.59 -18.27
C GLY A 337 46.01 3.89 -16.96
N VAL A 338 44.77 3.45 -16.84
CA VAL A 338 44.23 2.77 -15.66
C VAL A 338 44.83 1.38 -15.55
N THR A 339 45.24 1.01 -14.34
CA THR A 339 45.75 -0.34 -14.01
C THR A 339 45.27 -0.76 -12.62
N GLY A 340 45.10 -2.07 -12.43
CA GLY A 340 44.76 -2.63 -11.12
C GLY A 340 43.26 -2.77 -10.83
N ILE A 341 42.39 -2.68 -11.84
CA ILE A 341 40.96 -2.93 -11.66
C ILE A 341 40.75 -4.38 -11.22
N ALA A 342 39.99 -4.58 -10.15
CA ALA A 342 39.67 -5.89 -9.61
C ALA A 342 38.92 -6.77 -10.62
N SER A 343 39.19 -8.08 -10.55
CA SER A 343 38.50 -9.09 -11.37
C SER A 343 36.99 -9.01 -11.17
N GLY A 344 36.25 -8.96 -12.28
CA GLY A 344 34.79 -8.81 -12.27
C GLY A 344 34.29 -7.38 -12.50
N GLY A 345 35.17 -6.39 -12.43
CA GLY A 345 34.84 -5.00 -12.76
C GLY A 345 33.84 -4.36 -11.80
N HIS A 346 33.32 -3.19 -12.19
CA HIS A 346 32.42 -2.36 -11.41
C HIS A 346 31.22 -1.89 -12.23
N SER A 347 30.06 -1.82 -11.60
CA SER A 347 28.83 -1.30 -12.23
C SER A 347 28.84 0.22 -12.37
N SER A 348 28.05 0.74 -13.31
CA SER A 348 27.78 2.18 -13.37
C SER A 348 27.16 2.69 -12.07
N GLY A 349 27.51 3.92 -11.66
CA GLY A 349 26.96 4.56 -10.47
C GLY A 349 27.68 4.22 -9.16
N THR A 350 28.68 3.34 -9.17
CA THR A 350 29.51 3.04 -7.99
C THR A 350 30.31 4.27 -7.57
N ASP A 351 30.43 4.50 -6.26
CA ASP A 351 31.19 5.61 -5.67
C ASP A 351 32.69 5.46 -5.96
N VAL A 352 33.32 6.57 -6.34
CA VAL A 352 34.77 6.67 -6.60
C VAL A 352 35.34 7.81 -5.76
N TRP A 353 36.43 7.51 -5.06
CA TRP A 353 37.07 8.41 -4.11
C TRP A 353 38.53 8.66 -4.47
N GLN A 354 39.05 9.83 -4.10
CA GLN A 354 40.48 10.08 -4.02
C GLN A 354 40.78 10.85 -2.74
N ASN A 355 41.91 10.53 -2.09
CA ASN A 355 42.37 11.16 -0.84
C ASN A 355 41.40 10.96 0.33
N VAL A 356 40.67 9.84 0.38
CA VAL A 356 39.74 9.50 1.46
C VAL A 356 40.38 8.57 2.48
N THR A 357 39.92 8.64 3.72
CA THR A 357 40.19 7.62 4.74
C THR A 357 38.93 6.80 4.96
N PHE A 358 39.01 5.50 4.74
CA PHE A 358 37.92 4.58 5.06
C PHE A 358 37.93 4.23 6.55
N GLY A 359 36.77 4.08 7.15
CA GLY A 359 36.67 3.75 8.57
C GLY A 359 35.29 3.26 9.00
N MET A 360 35.13 3.08 10.31
CA MET A 360 33.82 2.86 10.92
C MET A 360 33.10 4.20 11.03
N PRO A 361 31.86 4.32 10.51
CA PRO A 361 31.05 5.50 10.77
C PRO A 361 30.88 5.74 12.26
N THR A 362 31.00 7.00 12.69
CA THR A 362 30.69 7.40 14.08
C THR A 362 29.56 8.43 14.12
N GLN A 363 29.30 9.08 12.99
CA GLN A 363 28.32 10.15 12.89
C GLN A 363 27.50 10.01 11.61
N TYR A 364 26.31 10.58 11.60
CA TYR A 364 25.44 10.56 10.44
C TYR A 364 24.66 11.86 10.27
N THR A 365 24.19 12.10 9.05
CA THR A 365 23.17 13.12 8.77
C THR A 365 22.11 12.57 7.82
N ILE A 366 21.02 13.31 7.66
CA ILE A 366 19.92 12.95 6.76
C ILE A 366 19.94 13.87 5.54
N ASP A 367 20.09 13.28 4.36
CA ASP A 367 19.80 13.95 3.09
C ASP A 367 18.32 13.76 2.74
N GLY A 368 17.52 14.71 3.23
CA GLY A 368 16.09 14.70 3.00
C GLY A 368 15.67 14.84 1.54
N ASN A 369 16.53 15.35 0.66
CA ASN A 369 16.19 15.50 -0.76
C ASN A 369 16.33 14.18 -1.51
N ASN A 370 17.31 13.37 -1.12
CA ASN A 370 17.59 12.08 -1.74
C ASN A 370 17.09 10.87 -0.93
N GLU A 371 16.44 11.11 0.21
CA GLU A 371 15.95 10.09 1.15
C GLU A 371 17.06 9.12 1.63
N LYS A 372 18.24 9.67 1.92
CA LYS A 372 19.42 8.89 2.34
C LYS A 372 19.94 9.30 3.71
N ILE A 373 20.48 8.33 4.42
CA ILE A 373 21.42 8.51 5.52
C ILE A 373 22.81 8.70 4.89
N LEU A 374 23.57 9.69 5.36
CA LEU A 374 24.95 9.88 4.97
C LEU A 374 25.86 9.73 6.19
N PHE A 375 26.98 9.03 6.02
CA PHE A 375 27.97 8.77 7.06
C PHE A 375 29.15 9.74 6.99
N ASP A 376 29.78 10.00 8.13
CA ASP A 376 30.96 10.87 8.27
C ASP A 376 32.20 10.36 7.54
N VAL A 377 32.30 9.05 7.37
CA VAL A 377 33.36 8.39 6.59
C VAL A 377 32.76 7.30 5.70
N PRO A 378 33.34 7.03 4.52
CA PRO A 378 32.99 5.83 3.76
C PRO A 378 33.45 4.57 4.51
N ILE A 379 32.65 3.52 4.40
CA ILE A 379 32.81 2.30 5.19
C ILE A 379 34.07 1.55 4.75
N ALA A 380 34.90 1.12 5.71
CA ALA A 380 36.07 0.28 5.42
C ALA A 380 35.73 -1.20 5.18
N ASP A 381 36.62 -1.91 4.48
CA ASP A 381 36.50 -3.35 4.18
C ASP A 381 36.34 -4.23 5.44
N ASP A 382 36.96 -3.84 6.55
CA ASP A 382 36.89 -4.58 7.82
C ASP A 382 35.45 -4.67 8.38
N TYR A 383 34.56 -3.79 7.94
CA TYR A 383 33.16 -3.73 8.35
C TYR A 383 32.19 -4.24 7.28
N ALA A 384 32.68 -4.88 6.22
CA ALA A 384 31.86 -5.45 5.16
C ALA A 384 30.82 -6.44 5.73
N GLY A 385 29.54 -6.23 5.43
CA GLY A 385 28.46 -7.11 5.89
C GLY A 385 27.97 -6.91 7.32
N GLU A 386 28.52 -5.93 8.03
CA GLU A 386 27.93 -5.51 9.29
C GLU A 386 26.55 -4.90 9.11
N ASN A 387 25.63 -5.20 10.02
CA ASN A 387 24.26 -4.69 9.99
C ASN A 387 24.21 -3.24 10.47
N ILE A 388 23.29 -2.47 9.89
CA ILE A 388 22.98 -1.12 10.31
C ILE A 388 21.58 -1.17 10.93
N TRP A 389 21.50 -0.88 12.23
CA TRP A 389 20.29 -0.98 13.02
C TRP A 389 19.69 0.41 13.27
N MET A 390 18.37 0.51 13.18
CA MET A 390 17.66 1.77 13.36
C MET A 390 16.42 1.58 14.23
N ASP A 391 16.26 2.47 15.21
CA ASP A 391 15.02 2.66 15.94
C ASP A 391 14.36 3.94 15.42
N TYR A 392 13.10 3.85 14.99
CA TYR A 392 12.41 4.99 14.38
C TYR A 392 10.90 4.94 14.53
N TYR A 393 10.27 6.09 14.28
CA TYR A 393 8.82 6.22 14.23
C TYR A 393 8.32 6.07 12.80
N THR A 394 7.28 5.25 12.62
CA THR A 394 6.66 5.00 11.33
C THR A 394 5.61 6.03 10.97
N GLU A 395 5.36 6.20 9.68
CA GLU A 395 4.27 7.04 9.18
C GLU A 395 2.89 6.46 9.50
N LEU A 396 1.85 7.28 9.28
CA LEU A 396 0.47 6.84 9.35
C LEU A 396 0.21 5.83 8.22
N THR A 397 0.05 4.56 8.57
CA THR A 397 -0.27 3.51 7.59
C THR A 397 -1.57 3.82 6.86
N ALA A 398 -1.48 4.05 5.56
CA ALA A 398 -2.63 4.12 4.66
C ALA A 398 -3.39 2.79 4.70
N TYR A 399 -4.72 2.87 4.79
CA TYR A 399 -5.56 1.74 4.41
C TYR A 399 -6.00 1.93 2.97
N ASP A 400 -6.02 0.85 2.22
CA ASP A 400 -6.56 0.77 0.86
C ASP A 400 -7.80 -0.14 0.80
N SER A 401 -8.13 -0.80 1.90
CA SER A 401 -9.14 -1.84 1.94
C SER A 401 -10.03 -1.79 3.19
N ASP A 402 -11.23 -2.37 3.09
CA ASP A 402 -12.14 -2.53 4.23
C ASP A 402 -11.60 -3.57 5.25
N GLY A 403 -10.65 -4.40 4.81
CA GLY A 403 -9.98 -5.44 5.59
C GLY A 403 -8.79 -4.95 6.43
N ASP A 404 -8.30 -3.75 6.17
CA ASP A 404 -7.12 -3.23 6.84
C ASP A 404 -7.40 -2.93 8.30
N ASN A 405 -6.41 -3.26 9.14
CA ASN A 405 -6.48 -3.08 10.58
C ASN A 405 -5.87 -1.74 10.98
N LEU A 406 -6.56 -1.03 11.85
CA LEU A 406 -6.04 0.15 12.52
C LEU A 406 -5.02 -0.25 13.59
N ASN A 407 -3.88 0.43 13.61
CA ASN A 407 -2.80 0.20 14.57
C ASN A 407 -2.94 1.05 15.84
N GLU A 408 -3.90 1.96 15.87
CA GLU A 408 -4.18 2.82 17.02
C GLU A 408 -4.80 2.03 18.19
N PRO A 409 -4.35 2.23 19.44
CA PRO A 409 -4.75 1.39 20.57
C PRO A 409 -6.20 1.57 21.03
N ASP A 410 -6.81 2.76 20.83
CA ASP A 410 -8.23 3.02 21.09
C ASP A 410 -8.96 3.29 19.76
N TYR A 411 -9.00 2.28 18.89
CA TYR A 411 -9.69 2.36 17.59
C TYR A 411 -11.20 2.65 17.72
N ASP A 412 -11.79 2.43 18.89
CA ASP A 412 -13.18 2.78 19.21
C ASP A 412 -13.42 4.30 19.28
N ALA A 413 -12.37 5.09 19.49
CA ALA A 413 -12.46 6.54 19.39
C ALA A 413 -12.98 6.97 18.01
N PHE A 414 -12.53 6.30 16.94
CA PHE A 414 -12.95 6.59 15.57
C PHE A 414 -14.43 6.27 15.30
N VAL A 415 -15.05 5.37 16.07
CA VAL A 415 -16.50 5.14 15.97
C VAL A 415 -17.26 6.40 16.38
N SER A 416 -16.83 7.07 17.46
CA SER A 416 -17.46 8.31 17.94
C SER A 416 -17.25 9.45 16.93
N TRP A 417 -16.05 9.55 16.36
CA TRP A 417 -15.74 10.49 15.29
C TRP A 417 -16.63 10.30 14.06
N LEU A 418 -16.77 9.07 13.56
CA LEU A 418 -17.63 8.77 12.42
C LEU A 418 -19.10 9.09 12.69
N LYS A 419 -19.60 8.80 13.90
CA LYS A 419 -20.98 9.17 14.28
C LYS A 419 -21.20 10.68 14.20
N TRP A 420 -20.26 11.47 14.72
CA TRP A 420 -20.32 12.92 14.62
C TRP A 420 -20.29 13.40 13.15
N LYS A 421 -19.38 12.87 12.33
CA LYS A 421 -19.29 13.21 10.90
C LYS A 421 -20.57 12.89 10.12
N ILE A 422 -21.19 11.73 10.38
CA ILE A 422 -22.48 11.37 9.77
C ILE A 422 -23.56 12.37 10.16
N LYS A 423 -23.67 12.73 11.45
CA LYS A 423 -24.62 13.76 11.91
C LYS A 423 -24.35 15.10 11.23
N TYR A 424 -23.09 15.52 11.18
CA TYR A 424 -22.65 16.78 10.58
C TYR A 424 -23.05 16.84 9.09
N LEU A 425 -22.83 15.75 8.34
CA LEU A 425 -23.26 15.62 6.95
C LEU A 425 -24.79 15.75 6.82
N LYS A 426 -25.56 15.00 7.62
CA LYS A 426 -27.03 15.05 7.59
C LYS A 426 -27.60 16.43 7.94
N ALA A 427 -26.89 17.20 8.76
CA ALA A 427 -27.27 18.56 9.13
C ALA A 427 -26.75 19.64 8.17
N ASN A 428 -26.14 19.26 7.03
CA ASN A 428 -25.47 20.17 6.09
C ASN A 428 -24.46 21.11 6.79
N GLY A 429 -23.69 20.54 7.72
CA GLY A 429 -22.64 21.23 8.45
C GLY A 429 -23.10 22.22 9.53
N LYS A 430 -24.39 22.21 9.89
CA LYS A 430 -24.98 23.16 10.86
C LYS A 430 -24.94 22.67 12.31
N ILE A 431 -24.36 21.50 12.59
CA ILE A 431 -24.20 21.01 13.96
C ILE A 431 -22.97 21.65 14.58
N ASP A 432 -23.15 22.19 15.77
CA ASP A 432 -22.08 22.71 16.61
C ASP A 432 -21.32 21.55 17.28
N SER A 433 -20.00 21.50 17.06
CA SER A 433 -19.09 20.51 17.64
C SER A 433 -19.13 20.53 19.16
N ASP A 434 -19.30 21.70 19.78
CA ASP A 434 -19.16 21.88 21.22
C ASP A 434 -20.40 21.40 22.00
N SER A 435 -21.50 21.13 21.30
CA SER A 435 -22.73 20.61 21.89
C SER A 435 -22.93 19.11 21.67
N ASP A 436 -22.28 18.52 20.65
CA ASP A 436 -22.49 17.12 20.29
C ASP A 436 -21.77 16.15 21.23
N VAL A 437 -22.51 15.11 21.67
CA VAL A 437 -22.02 14.12 22.62
C VAL A 437 -20.97 13.19 22.00
N ASP A 438 -21.11 12.83 20.71
CA ASP A 438 -20.16 11.92 20.06
C ASP A 438 -18.83 12.63 19.76
N TYR A 439 -18.87 13.92 19.41
CA TYR A 439 -17.65 14.74 19.28
C TYR A 439 -16.91 14.89 20.62
N LYS A 440 -17.65 15.13 21.72
CA LYS A 440 -17.06 15.16 23.07
C LYS A 440 -16.44 13.84 23.47
N GLU A 441 -17.07 12.72 23.11
CA GLU A 441 -16.54 11.39 23.39
C GLU A 441 -15.27 11.10 22.56
N TRP A 442 -15.24 11.51 21.28
CA TRP A 442 -14.01 11.51 20.47
C TRP A 442 -12.90 12.28 21.17
N PHE A 443 -13.16 13.53 21.56
CA PHE A 443 -12.17 14.37 22.24
C PHE A 443 -11.70 13.74 23.55
N ARG A 444 -12.62 13.24 24.39
CA ARG A 444 -12.29 12.58 25.67
C ARG A 444 -11.39 11.37 25.48
N ARG A 445 -11.65 10.55 24.46
CA ARG A 445 -10.83 9.37 24.15
C ARG A 445 -9.47 9.76 23.57
N LYS A 446 -9.44 10.74 22.66
CA LYS A 446 -8.21 11.34 22.15
C LYS A 446 -7.33 11.86 23.30
N GLU A 447 -7.90 12.65 24.22
CA GLU A 447 -7.18 13.13 25.42
C GLU A 447 -6.66 11.97 26.28
N ALA A 448 -7.45 10.90 26.44
CA ALA A 448 -7.01 9.73 27.18
C ALA A 448 -5.86 8.99 26.49
N MET A 449 -5.84 8.94 25.15
CA MET A 449 -4.71 8.40 24.39
C MET A 449 -3.46 9.26 24.58
N ILE A 450 -3.59 10.58 24.47
CA ILE A 450 -2.49 11.53 24.68
C ILE A 450 -1.95 11.45 26.12
N ALA A 451 -2.82 11.37 27.11
CA ALA A 451 -2.42 11.30 28.52
C ALA A 451 -1.75 9.96 28.89
N LYS A 452 -2.09 8.87 28.18
CA LYS A 452 -1.47 7.56 28.34
C LYS A 452 -0.17 7.41 27.55
N GLU A 453 0.12 8.35 26.65
CA GLU A 453 1.33 8.33 25.85
C GLU A 453 2.54 8.49 26.78
N MET A 454 3.31 7.42 26.92
CA MET A 454 4.56 7.41 27.66
C MET A 454 5.69 7.29 26.65
N THR A 455 6.54 8.32 26.55
CA THR A 455 7.69 8.30 25.63
C THR A 455 8.74 7.25 26.01
N GLY A 456 8.62 6.59 27.17
CA GLY A 456 9.37 5.38 27.55
C GLY A 456 10.88 5.54 27.72
N GLN A 457 11.45 6.68 27.33
CA GLN A 457 12.88 6.93 27.33
C GLN A 457 13.26 7.77 28.54
N TYR A 458 13.78 7.10 29.56
CA TYR A 458 14.45 7.76 30.66
C TYR A 458 15.87 8.12 30.22
N VAL A 459 16.18 9.41 30.14
CA VAL A 459 17.57 9.87 30.02
C VAL A 459 18.24 9.59 31.37
N GLN A 460 18.99 8.48 31.46
CA GLN A 460 19.89 8.27 32.59
C GLN A 460 21.12 9.16 32.38
N LEU A 461 21.11 10.33 33.02
CA LEU A 461 22.31 11.15 33.17
C LEU A 461 23.23 10.44 34.17
N GLN A 462 24.24 9.73 33.68
CA GLN A 462 25.28 9.18 34.53
C GLN A 462 26.29 10.31 34.80
N PRO A 463 26.40 10.84 36.03
CA PRO A 463 27.41 11.85 36.32
C PRO A 463 28.79 11.20 36.19
N ASP A 464 29.66 11.84 35.40
CA ASP A 464 31.06 11.45 35.29
C ASP A 464 31.76 11.83 36.60
N ILE A 465 31.98 10.84 37.47
CA ILE A 465 32.70 11.01 38.73
C ILE A 465 34.17 10.73 38.45
N LEU A 466 34.91 11.78 38.07
CA LEU A 466 36.38 11.77 38.01
C LEU A 466 37.02 11.64 39.38
#